data_AF-F2RLW9-F1
#
_entry.id   AF-F2RLW9-F1
#
_cell.length_a   1.000
_cell.length_b   1.000
_cell.length_c   1.000
_cell.angle_alpha   90.00
_cell.angle_beta   90.00
_cell.angle_gamma   90.00
#
_symmetry.space_group_name_H-M   'P 1'
#
loop_
_entity.id
_entity.type
_entity.pdbx_description
1 polymer ?
#
loop_
_entity_poly.entity_id
_entity_poly.type
_entity_poly.pdbx_seq_one_letter_code
_entity_poly.pdbx_strand_id
1 'polypeptide(L)'
;MPLVLVEGAIIECTHQGRLRLAAGDPRVTVKGRGVVLAGKENGLTFGSAAAPVPGMITPCTAPTPAAPKACTITVPATPDGWSKKLTVGGTPVLLATAFGVTVSGQGPGQWKVADPGQTVLETL
;
A
#
# COMPACT_ATOMS: atom_id res chain seq x y z
N MET A 1 1.67 17.40 -9.59
CA MET A 1 1.79 15.93 -9.78
C MET A 1 1.68 15.28 -8.41
N PRO A 2 0.99 14.15 -8.26
CA PRO A 2 0.97 13.41 -6.99
C PRO A 2 2.38 12.88 -6.67
N LEU A 3 2.67 12.76 -5.38
CA LEU A 3 3.93 12.21 -4.87
C LEU A 3 4.05 10.73 -5.22
N VAL A 4 5.26 10.24 -5.45
CA VAL A 4 5.52 8.79 -5.55
C VAL A 4 5.55 8.17 -4.17
N LEU A 5 5.08 6.93 -4.05
CA LEU A 5 5.24 6.14 -2.83
C LEU A 5 6.67 5.68 -2.71
N VAL A 6 7.17 5.70 -1.47
CA VAL A 6 8.47 5.15 -1.11
C VAL A 6 8.37 4.16 0.04
N GLU A 7 9.44 3.43 0.28
CA GLU A 7 9.62 2.68 1.52
C GLU A 7 9.25 3.53 2.74
N GLY A 8 8.42 2.97 3.63
CA GLY A 8 7.87 3.67 4.79
C GLY A 8 6.51 4.34 4.53
N ALA A 9 6.01 4.35 3.29
CA ALA A 9 4.64 4.78 2.98
C ALA A 9 3.60 4.00 3.80
N ILE A 10 2.48 4.65 4.11
CA ILE A 10 1.38 4.09 4.87
C ILE A 10 0.16 3.98 3.96
N ILE A 11 -0.39 2.77 3.90
CA ILE A 11 -1.69 2.51 3.28
C ILE A 11 -2.72 2.22 4.37
N GLU A 12 -3.98 2.49 4.07
CA GLU A 12 -5.10 2.23 4.97
C GLU A 12 -6.26 1.54 4.25
N CYS A 13 -6.90 0.58 4.92
CA CYS A 13 -8.12 -0.04 4.43
C CYS A 13 -9.37 0.69 4.94
N THR A 14 -10.52 0.42 4.32
CA THR A 14 -11.83 0.97 4.73
C THR A 14 -12.22 0.65 6.18
N HIS A 15 -11.62 -0.38 6.78
CA HIS A 15 -11.82 -0.77 8.18
C HIS A 15 -10.80 -0.14 9.14
N GLN A 16 -10.16 0.97 8.73
CA GLN A 16 -9.19 1.77 9.51
C GLN A 16 -7.87 1.06 9.83
N GLY A 17 -7.65 -0.15 9.30
CA GLY A 17 -6.37 -0.84 9.41
C GLY A 17 -5.30 -0.07 8.65
N ARG A 18 -4.15 0.16 9.28
CA ARG A 18 -3.02 0.90 8.68
C ARG A 18 -1.78 0.02 8.63
N LEU A 19 -1.11 0.04 7.49
CA LEU A 19 0.06 -0.78 7.20
C LEU A 19 1.17 0.09 6.60
N ARG A 20 2.36 0.00 7.16
CA ARG A 20 3.59 0.58 6.62
C ARG A 20 4.21 -0.38 5.60
N LEU A 21 4.50 0.14 4.41
CA LEU A 21 5.23 -0.58 3.37
C LEU A 21 6.71 -0.68 3.75
N ALA A 22 7.19 -1.89 4.00
CA ALA A 22 8.54 -2.11 4.53
C ALA A 22 9.64 -2.12 3.46
N ALA A 23 9.30 -2.13 2.17
CA ALA A 23 10.26 -2.20 1.09
C ALA A 23 9.87 -1.30 -0.08
N GLY A 24 10.88 -0.78 -0.75
CA GLY A 24 10.79 -0.15 -2.07
C GLY A 24 11.89 -0.69 -2.99
N ASP A 25 11.80 -0.39 -4.28
CA ASP A 25 12.83 -0.74 -5.24
C ASP A 25 14.03 0.23 -5.09
N PRO A 26 15.23 -0.27 -4.78
CA PRO A 26 16.38 0.59 -4.50
C PRO A 26 17.01 1.21 -5.75
N ARG A 27 16.61 0.78 -6.97
CA ARG A 27 17.16 1.34 -8.22
C ARG A 27 16.77 2.80 -8.45
N VAL A 28 15.67 3.23 -7.84
CA VAL A 28 15.21 4.62 -7.83
C VAL A 28 14.83 4.98 -6.40
N THR A 29 15.42 6.04 -5.87
CA THR A 29 15.17 6.46 -4.49
C THR A 29 14.74 7.92 -4.40
N VAL A 30 13.96 8.24 -3.37
CA VAL A 30 13.69 9.63 -2.95
C VAL A 30 14.21 9.78 -1.52
N LYS A 31 15.23 10.63 -1.35
CA LYS A 31 15.95 10.78 -0.07
C LYS A 31 16.44 9.44 0.50
N GLY A 32 17.01 8.60 -0.36
CA GLY A 32 17.56 7.29 0.03
C GLY A 32 16.53 6.18 0.27
N ARG A 33 15.23 6.44 0.08
CA ARG A 33 14.17 5.43 0.23
C ARG A 33 13.68 4.96 -1.13
N GLY A 34 13.67 3.65 -1.34
CA GLY A 34 13.27 3.04 -2.61
C GLY A 34 11.82 3.35 -2.97
N VAL A 35 11.53 3.54 -4.26
CA VAL A 35 10.15 3.77 -4.73
C VAL A 35 9.33 2.49 -4.72
N VAL A 36 8.03 2.57 -4.42
CA VAL A 36 7.14 1.39 -4.44
C VAL A 36 6.59 1.19 -5.84
N LEU A 37 6.76 0.00 -6.39
CA LEU A 37 6.27 -0.36 -7.72
C LEU A 37 4.85 -0.93 -7.65
N ALA A 38 4.06 -0.66 -8.68
CA ALA A 38 2.73 -1.23 -8.83
C ALA A 38 2.77 -2.77 -8.81
N GLY A 39 1.83 -3.38 -8.09
CA GLY A 39 1.75 -4.82 -7.87
C GLY A 39 2.55 -5.34 -6.68
N LYS A 40 3.43 -4.54 -6.06
CA LYS A 40 4.15 -4.95 -4.84
C LYS A 40 3.28 -4.92 -3.58
N GLU A 41 2.17 -4.19 -3.64
CA GLU A 41 1.12 -4.15 -2.64
C GLU A 41 0.19 -5.37 -2.70
N ASN A 42 0.20 -6.13 -3.80
CA ASN A 42 -0.64 -7.31 -3.94
C ASN A 42 -0.24 -8.39 -2.93
N GLY A 43 -1.21 -8.99 -2.26
CA GLY A 43 -1.01 -9.96 -1.18
C GLY A 43 -0.72 -9.33 0.19
N LEU A 44 -0.50 -8.01 0.28
CA LEU A 44 -0.38 -7.36 1.58
C LEU A 44 -1.69 -7.48 2.36
N THR A 45 -1.54 -7.66 3.67
CA THR A 45 -2.64 -7.90 4.57
C THR A 45 -2.64 -6.85 5.67
N PHE A 46 -3.80 -6.26 5.94
CA PHE A 46 -4.02 -5.44 7.12
C PHE A 46 -4.32 -6.37 8.30
N GLY A 47 -3.35 -6.53 9.19
CA GLY A 47 -3.47 -7.38 10.38
C GLY A 47 -4.55 -6.90 11.33
N SER A 48 -4.95 -7.77 12.26
CA SER A 48 -5.91 -7.45 13.32
C SER A 48 -5.22 -7.47 14.68
N ALA A 49 -5.93 -7.05 15.73
CA ALA A 49 -5.41 -7.15 17.10
C ALA A 49 -5.09 -8.59 17.52
N ALA A 50 -5.85 -9.57 17.00
CA ALA A 50 -5.65 -10.99 17.29
C ALA A 50 -4.59 -11.66 16.39
N ALA A 51 -4.30 -11.08 15.23
CA ALA A 51 -3.35 -11.59 14.25
C ALA A 51 -2.53 -10.42 13.64
N PRO A 52 -1.54 -9.90 14.39
CA PRO A 52 -0.70 -8.81 13.91
C PRO A 52 0.18 -9.25 12.74
N VAL A 53 0.55 -8.29 11.89
CA VAL A 53 1.43 -8.50 10.73
C VAL A 53 2.58 -7.50 10.74
N PRO A 54 3.72 -7.81 10.09
CA PRO A 54 4.81 -6.85 9.95
C PRO A 54 4.35 -5.53 9.33
N GLY A 55 4.82 -4.41 9.89
CA GLY A 55 4.46 -3.07 9.43
C GLY A 55 3.07 -2.58 9.86
N MET A 56 2.29 -3.37 10.62
CA MET A 56 0.99 -2.92 11.13
C MET A 56 1.15 -1.72 12.06
N ILE A 57 0.42 -0.64 11.77
CA ILE A 57 0.36 0.59 12.59
C ILE A 57 -0.93 0.62 13.41
N THR A 58 -2.05 0.28 12.76
CA THR A 58 -3.37 0.25 13.39
C THR A 58 -4.07 -1.03 12.96
N PRO A 59 -4.65 -1.80 13.90
CA PRO A 59 -5.33 -3.05 13.56
C PRO A 59 -6.56 -2.78 12.69
N CYS A 60 -6.76 -3.63 11.69
CA CYS A 60 -7.99 -3.70 10.92
C CYS A 60 -9.14 -4.16 11.81
N THR A 61 -10.27 -3.45 11.75
CA THR A 61 -11.44 -3.71 12.60
C THR A 61 -12.50 -4.61 11.94
N ALA A 62 -12.28 -5.07 10.71
CA ALA A 62 -13.23 -5.94 10.00
C ALA A 62 -13.57 -7.19 10.83
N PRO A 63 -14.81 -7.35 11.33
CA PRO A 63 -15.21 -8.55 12.05
C PRO A 63 -15.13 -9.79 11.15
N THR A 64 -14.57 -10.87 11.69
CA THR A 64 -14.45 -12.16 11.02
C THR A 64 -15.69 -13.02 11.34
N PRO A 65 -16.56 -13.36 10.36
CA PRO A 65 -17.69 -14.26 10.64
C PRO A 65 -17.26 -15.69 11.00
N ALA A 66 -16.04 -16.08 10.65
CA ALA A 66 -15.31 -17.25 11.12
C ALA A 66 -13.82 -16.98 10.86
N ALA A 67 -12.93 -17.49 11.69
CA ALA A 67 -11.49 -17.19 11.68
C ALA A 67 -10.79 -17.36 10.31
N PRO A 68 -9.68 -16.64 10.07
CA PRO A 68 -9.64 -15.21 9.80
C PRO A 68 -9.47 -14.98 8.29
N LYS A 69 -10.49 -14.43 7.60
CA LYS A 69 -10.22 -13.77 6.33
C LYS A 69 -9.62 -12.41 6.62
N ALA A 70 -8.29 -12.38 6.70
CA ALA A 70 -7.55 -11.16 6.87
C ALA A 70 -7.91 -10.16 5.76
N CYS A 71 -7.90 -8.86 6.06
CA CYS A 71 -8.21 -7.85 5.07
C CYS A 71 -7.01 -7.74 4.13
N THR A 72 -7.08 -8.42 2.99
CA THR A 72 -5.93 -8.60 2.08
C THR A 72 -6.18 -7.90 0.76
N ILE A 73 -5.14 -7.27 0.22
CA ILE A 73 -5.12 -6.75 -1.14
C ILE A 73 -5.00 -7.94 -2.09
N THR A 74 -6.03 -8.21 -2.89
CA THR A 74 -6.07 -9.38 -3.79
C THR A 74 -5.79 -9.01 -5.25
N VAL A 75 -5.82 -7.72 -5.56
CA VAL A 75 -5.57 -7.16 -6.88
C VAL A 75 -4.66 -5.94 -6.72
N PRO A 76 -3.70 -5.72 -7.63
CA PRO A 76 -2.92 -4.50 -7.64
C PRO A 76 -3.77 -3.22 -7.65
N ALA A 77 -3.14 -2.09 -7.31
CA ALA A 77 -3.71 -0.76 -7.40
C ALA A 77 -4.31 -0.52 -8.79
N THR A 78 -5.39 0.25 -8.85
CA THR A 78 -5.97 0.68 -10.12
C THR A 78 -4.96 1.47 -10.95
N PRO A 79 -5.06 1.44 -12.30
CA PRO A 79 -4.12 2.16 -13.17
C PRO A 79 -4.05 3.68 -12.91
N ASP A 80 -5.09 4.28 -12.33
CA ASP A 80 -5.11 5.69 -11.94
C ASP A 80 -4.13 6.02 -10.78
N GLY A 81 -3.72 4.99 -10.03
CA GLY A 81 -2.68 5.05 -9.01
C GLY A 81 -1.26 4.93 -9.54
N TRP A 82 -1.07 4.72 -10.85
CA TRP A 82 0.24 4.44 -11.44
C TRP A 82 0.87 5.68 -12.05
N SER A 83 2.18 5.81 -11.91
CA SER A 83 2.94 6.84 -12.61
C SER A 83 2.95 6.55 -14.11
N LYS A 84 2.52 7.54 -14.91
CA LYS A 84 2.58 7.48 -16.38
C LYS A 84 3.96 7.80 -16.94
N LYS A 85 4.87 8.34 -16.12
CA LYS A 85 6.18 8.84 -16.55
C LYS A 85 7.34 8.07 -15.95
N LEU A 86 7.19 7.61 -14.71
CA LEU A 86 8.25 6.92 -13.98
C LEU A 86 7.95 5.43 -13.92
N THR A 87 8.82 4.65 -14.55
CA THR A 87 8.83 3.19 -14.48
C THR A 87 10.21 2.72 -14.04
N VAL A 88 10.28 1.58 -13.38
CA VAL A 88 11.53 0.91 -13.02
C VAL A 88 11.49 -0.49 -13.62
N GLY A 89 12.39 -0.78 -14.56
CA GLY A 89 12.37 -2.06 -15.30
C GLY A 89 11.03 -2.32 -16.00
N GLY A 90 10.41 -1.27 -16.55
CA GLY A 90 9.11 -1.35 -17.23
C GLY A 90 7.88 -1.39 -16.30
N THR A 91 8.07 -1.45 -14.97
CA THR A 91 6.96 -1.45 -14.01
C THR A 91 6.68 -0.03 -13.50
N PRO A 92 5.43 0.47 -13.54
CA PRO A 92 5.09 1.79 -13.02
C PRO A 92 5.34 1.94 -11.52
N VAL A 93 5.74 3.13 -11.10
CA VAL A 93 5.80 3.52 -9.67
C VAL A 93 4.40 3.89 -9.18
N LEU A 94 4.04 3.49 -7.95
CA LEU A 94 2.79 3.89 -7.32
C LEU A 94 2.80 5.36 -6.89
N LEU A 95 1.67 6.02 -7.03
CA LEU A 95 1.44 7.42 -6.66
C LEU A 95 0.63 7.54 -5.36
N ALA A 96 0.68 8.70 -4.72
CA ALA A 96 -0.09 9.02 -3.52
C ALA A 96 -1.61 8.94 -3.73
N THR A 97 -2.05 8.90 -4.98
CA THR A 97 -3.44 8.67 -5.39
C THR A 97 -3.78 7.20 -5.57
N ALA A 98 -2.86 6.27 -5.29
CA ALA A 98 -3.11 4.85 -5.47
C ALA A 98 -4.19 4.34 -4.51
N PHE A 99 -5.06 3.50 -5.07
CA PHE A 99 -6.12 2.81 -4.35
C PHE A 99 -6.38 1.48 -5.03
N GLY A 100 -7.05 0.58 -4.32
CA GLY A 100 -7.42 -0.73 -4.85
C GLY A 100 -8.40 -1.45 -3.96
N VAL A 101 -8.64 -2.72 -4.29
CA VAL A 101 -9.62 -3.56 -3.61
C VAL A 101 -8.93 -4.35 -2.50
N THR A 102 -9.61 -4.47 -1.36
CA THR A 102 -9.30 -5.48 -0.35
C THR A 102 -10.41 -6.51 -0.28
N VAL A 103 -10.13 -7.68 0.25
CA VAL A 103 -11.15 -8.69 0.57
C VAL A 103 -10.96 -9.09 2.02
N SER A 104 -12.08 -9.19 2.74
CA SER A 104 -12.10 -9.57 4.16
C SER A 104 -13.24 -10.54 4.45
N GLY A 105 -13.40 -10.93 5.72
CA GLY A 105 -14.57 -11.67 6.19
C GLY A 105 -15.91 -10.97 5.94
N GLN A 106 -15.92 -9.64 5.80
CA GLN A 106 -17.11 -8.84 5.49
C GLN A 106 -17.37 -8.67 3.98
N GLY A 107 -16.53 -9.28 3.13
CA GLY A 107 -16.59 -9.11 1.67
C GLY A 107 -15.56 -8.12 1.13
N PRO A 108 -15.77 -7.62 -0.11
CA PRO A 108 -14.88 -6.65 -0.74
C PRO A 108 -14.91 -5.31 -0.01
N GLY A 109 -13.72 -4.74 0.18
CA GLY A 109 -13.51 -3.38 0.66
C GLY A 109 -12.51 -2.66 -0.24
N GLN A 110 -11.96 -1.55 0.24
CA GLN A 110 -10.94 -0.80 -0.48
C GLN A 110 -9.74 -0.50 0.40
N TRP A 111 -8.62 -0.19 -0.23
CA TRP A 111 -7.49 0.46 0.41
C TRP A 111 -7.09 1.72 -0.36
N LYS A 112 -6.45 2.64 0.33
CA LYS A 112 -5.89 3.88 -0.22
C LYS A 112 -4.59 4.23 0.48
N VAL A 113 -3.83 5.14 -0.11
CA VAL A 113 -2.63 5.71 0.52
C VAL A 113 -3.05 6.73 1.58
N ALA A 114 -2.53 6.56 2.80
CA ALA A 114 -2.70 7.53 3.89
C ALA A 114 -1.50 8.49 3.96
N ASP A 115 -0.29 7.98 3.68
CA ASP A 115 0.94 8.76 3.64
C ASP A 115 1.86 8.16 2.56
N PRO A 116 2.35 8.93 1.56
CA PRO A 116 3.28 8.42 0.55
C PRO A 116 4.69 8.12 1.08
N GLY A 117 4.94 8.37 2.37
CA GLY A 117 6.21 8.19 3.04
C GLY A 117 7.14 9.38 2.85
N GLN A 118 6.77 10.41 2.10
CA GLN A 118 7.67 11.51 1.73
C GLN A 118 6.89 12.79 1.42
N THR A 119 7.54 13.95 1.47
CA THR A 119 6.93 15.27 1.24
C THR A 119 7.56 16.07 0.10
N VAL A 120 8.52 15.49 -0.61
CA VAL A 120 9.34 16.16 -1.63
C VAL A 120 9.09 15.57 -3.02
N LEU A 121 8.82 16.44 -3.99
CA LEU A 121 8.49 16.04 -5.36
C LEU A 121 9.73 15.68 -6.23
N GLU A 122 10.94 15.79 -5.68
CA GLU A 122 12.19 15.92 -6.43
C GLU A 122 13.17 14.77 -6.15
N THR A 123 13.78 14.24 -7.21
CA THR A 123 14.91 13.31 -7.17
C THR A 123 16.19 14.11 -7.43
N LEU A 124 17.27 13.86 -6.67
CA LEU A 124 18.61 14.37 -7.02
C LEU A 124 19.15 13.65 -8.26
#